data_AF-A0A925RC52-F1
#
_entry.id   AF-A0A925RC52-F1
#
_cell.length_a   1.000
_cell.length_b   1.000
_cell.length_c   1.000
_cell.angle_alpha   90.00
_cell.angle_beta   90.00
_cell.angle_gamma   90.00
#
_symmetry.space_group_name_H-M   'P 1'
#
loop_
_entity.id
_entity.type
_entity.pdbx_description
1 polymer ?
#
loop_
_entity_poly.entity_id
_entity_poly.type
_entity_poly.pdbx_seq_one_letter_code
_entity_poly.pdbx_strand_id
1 'polypeptide(L)'
;LSIAIDHLTLGRAALYAAILRETEISNLKSEIDHAVSGLRRAGQLDHLPRGLLTRAWLRSLTSAWTGPESAQSDLDEAWEIAERGPMPLFMADIHLYRARLFGRQKDEGRGQKEENAYPWGSVEEDLREARRLIEKHGYGRRKEELEDAERVLLGESHSS
;
A
#
# COMPACT_ATOMS: atom_id res chain seq x y z
N LEU A 1 11.24 8.51 18.69
CA LEU A 1 10.01 8.85 17.93
C LEU A 1 10.35 9.49 16.58
N SER A 2 11.09 10.62 16.55
CA SER A 2 11.59 11.27 15.32
C SER A 2 12.22 10.28 14.32
N ILE A 3 13.22 9.52 14.77
CA ILE A 3 14.07 8.68 13.92
C ILE A 3 13.27 7.68 13.06
N ALA A 4 12.24 7.01 13.61
CA ALA A 4 11.48 6.02 12.85
C ALA A 4 10.56 6.65 11.79
N ILE A 5 9.99 7.82 12.07
CA ILE A 5 9.17 8.59 11.12
C ILE A 5 10.07 9.22 10.05
N ASP A 6 11.27 9.65 10.43
CA ASP A 6 12.31 10.15 9.53
C ASP A 6 12.75 9.04 8.56
N HIS A 7 13.01 7.83 9.05
CA HIS A 7 13.32 6.67 8.19
C HIS A 7 12.16 6.27 7.28
N LEU A 8 10.90 6.43 7.68
CA LEU A 8 9.75 6.17 6.82
C LEU A 8 9.58 7.21 5.72
N THR A 9 9.83 8.48 6.04
CA THR A 9 9.79 9.57 5.07
C THR A 9 10.95 9.44 4.08
N LEU A 10 12.15 9.15 4.56
CA LEU A 10 13.34 8.87 3.75
C LEU A 10 13.16 7.60 2.90
N GLY A 11 12.62 6.52 3.47
CA GLY A 11 12.37 5.27 2.75
C GLY A 11 11.36 5.44 1.61
N ARG A 12 10.27 6.20 1.82
CA ARG A 12 9.33 6.54 0.75
C ARG A 12 9.97 7.42 -0.33
N ALA A 13 10.71 8.46 0.07
CA ALA A 13 11.37 9.35 -0.88
C ALA A 13 12.44 8.61 -1.71
N ALA A 14 13.20 7.73 -1.07
CA ALA A 14 14.21 6.90 -1.71
C ALA A 14 13.57 5.85 -2.64
N LEU A 15 12.41 5.30 -2.29
CA LEU A 15 11.68 4.39 -3.18
C LEU A 15 11.17 5.11 -4.43
N TYR A 16 10.60 6.32 -4.29
CA TYR A 16 10.25 7.16 -5.44
C TYR A 16 11.47 7.49 -6.28
N ALA A 17 12.59 7.87 -5.65
CA ALA A 17 13.84 8.16 -6.36
C ALA A 17 14.38 6.93 -7.09
N ALA A 18 14.29 5.73 -6.49
CA ALA A 18 14.77 4.50 -7.09
C ALA A 18 13.93 4.07 -8.28
N ILE A 19 12.60 4.22 -8.20
CA ILE A 19 11.70 4.00 -9.34
C ILE A 19 11.99 4.99 -10.47
N LEU A 20 12.18 6.27 -10.15
CA LEU A 20 12.43 7.32 -11.14
C LEU A 20 13.84 7.26 -11.75
N ARG A 21 14.82 6.70 -11.05
CA ARG A 21 16.24 6.65 -11.46
C ARG A 21 16.74 5.25 -11.80
N GLU A 22 15.88 4.24 -11.74
CA GLU A 22 16.23 2.82 -11.94
C GLU A 22 17.41 2.32 -11.06
N THR A 23 17.53 2.82 -9.83
CA THR A 23 18.63 2.44 -8.91
C THR A 23 18.28 1.22 -8.04
N GLU A 24 19.31 0.51 -7.55
CA GLU A 24 19.13 -0.69 -6.73
C GLU A 24 18.30 -0.47 -5.45
N ILE A 25 17.25 -1.29 -5.30
CA ILE A 25 16.30 -1.29 -4.18
C ILE A 25 16.83 -2.10 -2.97
N SER A 26 17.90 -2.87 -3.15
CA SER A 26 18.49 -3.81 -2.18
C SER A 26 18.80 -3.16 -0.82
N ASN A 27 19.43 -1.98 -0.81
CA ASN A 27 19.79 -1.26 0.42
C ASN A 27 18.55 -0.80 1.22
N LEU A 28 17.47 -0.43 0.53
CA LEU A 28 16.23 0.07 1.16
C LEU A 28 15.47 -1.00 1.94
N LYS A 29 15.66 -2.28 1.59
CA LYS A 29 15.01 -3.39 2.28
C LYS A 29 15.39 -3.46 3.74
N SER A 30 16.70 -3.42 4.02
CA SER A 30 17.20 -3.50 5.40
C SER A 30 16.69 -2.35 6.28
N GLU A 31 16.69 -1.12 5.75
CA GLU A 31 16.26 0.06 6.51
C GLU A 31 14.75 0.03 6.83
N ILE A 32 13.92 -0.32 5.86
CA ILE A 32 12.47 -0.41 6.04
C ILE A 32 12.11 -1.54 7.01
N ASP A 33 12.77 -2.70 6.91
CA ASP A 33 12.57 -3.80 7.85
C ASP A 33 12.94 -3.39 9.28
N HIS A 34 14.09 -2.73 9.46
CA HIS A 34 14.50 -2.21 10.76
C HIS A 34 13.53 -1.16 11.32
N ALA A 35 13.00 -0.27 10.48
CA ALA A 35 12.02 0.73 10.88
C ALA A 35 10.72 0.08 11.39
N VAL A 36 10.17 -0.90 10.64
CA VAL A 36 8.96 -1.62 11.06
C VAL A 36 9.18 -2.40 12.35
N SER A 37 10.31 -3.12 12.48
CA SER A 37 10.66 -3.81 13.72
C SER A 37 10.82 -2.83 14.90
N GLY A 38 11.40 -1.66 14.65
CA GLY A 38 11.54 -0.60 15.66
C GLY A 38 10.19 -0.09 16.16
N LEU A 39 9.24 0.19 15.26
CA LEU A 39 7.89 0.63 15.60
C LEU A 39 7.15 -0.42 16.45
N ARG A 40 7.26 -1.70 16.09
CA ARG A 40 6.68 -2.80 16.88
C ARG A 40 7.24 -2.85 18.30
N ARG A 41 8.56 -2.87 18.45
CA ARG A 41 9.21 -2.96 19.75
C ARG A 41 8.89 -1.74 20.63
N ALA A 42 8.70 -0.58 20.03
CA ALA A 42 8.34 0.65 20.72
C ALA A 42 6.83 0.78 21.02
N GLY A 43 6.00 -0.20 20.64
CA GLY A 43 4.55 -0.15 20.84
C GLY A 43 3.84 0.98 20.10
N GLN A 44 4.45 1.53 19.03
CA GLN A 44 3.94 2.69 18.29
C GLN A 44 2.87 2.28 17.28
N LEU A 45 1.75 1.75 17.76
CA LEU A 45 0.69 1.21 16.92
C LEU A 45 0.06 2.26 16.00
N ASP A 46 -0.04 3.53 16.41
CA ASP A 46 -0.59 4.62 15.57
C ASP A 46 0.30 4.97 14.37
N HIS A 47 1.55 4.52 14.36
CA HIS A 47 2.50 4.71 13.27
C HIS A 47 2.83 3.41 12.52
N LEU A 48 2.51 2.26 13.10
CA LEU A 48 2.81 0.95 12.52
C LEU A 48 2.13 0.71 11.15
N PRO A 49 0.86 1.10 10.92
CA PRO A 49 0.25 1.01 9.59
C PRO A 49 1.05 1.72 8.51
N ARG A 50 1.61 2.90 8.81
CA ARG A 50 2.47 3.64 7.86
C ARG A 50 3.74 2.86 7.51
N GLY A 51 4.33 2.21 8.50
CA GLY A 51 5.46 1.29 8.34
C GLY A 51 5.14 0.14 7.39
N LEU A 52 4.03 -0.55 7.68
CA LEU A 52 3.57 -1.70 6.92
C LEU A 52 3.20 -1.36 5.49
N LEU A 53 2.50 -0.25 5.25
CA LEU A 53 2.20 0.23 3.88
C LEU A 53 3.48 0.46 3.06
N THR A 54 4.51 1.04 3.67
CA THR A 54 5.78 1.31 3.00
C THR A 54 6.51 0.01 2.66
N ARG A 55 6.53 -0.95 3.59
CA ARG A 55 7.14 -2.26 3.36
C ARG A 55 6.37 -3.11 2.35
N ALA A 56 5.04 -3.04 2.35
CA ALA A 56 4.21 -3.71 1.35
C ALA A 56 4.54 -3.25 -0.08
N TRP A 57 4.73 -1.94 -0.26
CA TRP A 57 5.13 -1.39 -1.56
C TRP A 57 6.55 -1.78 -1.95
N LEU A 58 7.50 -1.81 -1.01
CA LEU A 58 8.83 -2.36 -1.30
C LEU A 58 8.75 -3.84 -1.75
N ARG A 59 8.00 -4.66 -1.01
CA ARG A 59 7.87 -6.10 -1.28
C ARG A 59 7.22 -6.40 -2.63
N SER A 60 6.27 -5.58 -3.06
CA SER A 60 5.65 -5.71 -4.39
C SER A 60 6.65 -5.47 -5.52
N LEU A 61 7.61 -4.55 -5.34
CA LEU A 61 8.69 -4.30 -6.30
C LEU A 61 9.73 -5.43 -6.35
N THR A 62 9.89 -6.19 -5.26
CA THR A 62 10.83 -7.32 -5.18
C THR A 62 10.16 -8.68 -5.36
N SER A 63 8.98 -8.73 -5.99
CA SER A 63 8.21 -9.95 -6.28
C SER A 63 7.71 -10.76 -5.06
N ALA A 64 7.69 -10.18 -3.86
CA ALA A 64 7.16 -10.81 -2.65
C ALA A 64 5.68 -10.43 -2.43
N TRP A 65 4.81 -10.88 -3.34
CA TRP A 65 3.40 -10.43 -3.41
C TRP A 65 2.47 -11.08 -2.39
N THR A 66 2.51 -12.41 -2.27
CA THR A 66 1.59 -13.22 -1.44
C THR A 66 2.37 -14.17 -0.52
N GLY A 67 1.68 -14.78 0.45
CA GLY A 67 2.27 -15.69 1.44
C GLY A 67 2.81 -14.99 2.69
N PRO A 68 3.53 -15.72 3.57
CA PRO A 68 4.17 -15.13 4.74
C PRO A 68 5.22 -14.09 4.33
N GLU A 69 5.35 -13.01 5.11
CA GLU A 69 6.33 -11.94 4.86
C GLU A 69 6.20 -11.30 3.45
N SER A 70 4.97 -11.16 2.99
CA SER A 70 4.62 -10.59 1.69
C SER A 70 4.01 -9.19 1.79
N ALA A 71 3.81 -8.56 0.63
CA ALA A 71 3.03 -7.34 0.52
C ALA A 71 1.59 -7.54 1.03
N GLN A 72 0.96 -8.66 0.69
CA GLN A 72 -0.38 -8.98 1.18
C GLN A 72 -0.42 -9.06 2.71
N SER A 73 0.50 -9.83 3.32
CA SER A 73 0.52 -9.98 4.79
C SER A 73 0.76 -8.66 5.53
N ASP A 74 1.53 -7.74 4.96
CA ASP A 74 1.73 -6.41 5.55
C ASP A 74 0.46 -5.56 5.48
N LEU A 75 -0.31 -5.64 4.38
CA LEU A 75 -1.57 -4.93 4.22
C LEU A 75 -2.67 -5.50 5.12
N ASP A 76 -2.72 -6.83 5.29
CA ASP A 76 -3.67 -7.49 6.19
C ASP A 76 -3.42 -7.07 7.64
N GLU A 77 -2.16 -7.04 8.06
CA GLU A 77 -1.83 -6.61 9.42
C GLU A 77 -2.09 -5.11 9.64
N ALA A 78 -1.78 -4.27 8.64
CA ALA A 78 -2.09 -2.85 8.71
C ALA A 78 -3.60 -2.62 8.87
N TRP A 79 -4.42 -3.44 8.20
CA TRP A 79 -5.88 -3.43 8.33
C TRP A 79 -6.33 -3.78 9.74
N GLU A 80 -5.84 -4.87 10.32
CA GLU A 80 -6.21 -5.27 11.69
C GLU A 80 -5.94 -4.16 12.72
N ILE A 81 -4.80 -3.48 12.59
CA ILE A 81 -4.44 -2.36 13.48
C ILE A 81 -5.38 -1.18 13.26
N ALA A 82 -5.60 -0.79 12.00
CA ALA A 82 -6.44 0.36 11.66
C ALA A 82 -7.90 0.14 12.08
N GLU A 83 -8.43 -1.07 11.90
CA GLU A 83 -9.78 -1.47 12.27
C GLU A 83 -10.00 -1.46 13.79
N ARG A 84 -9.07 -2.00 14.55
CA ARG A 84 -9.14 -1.99 16.02
C ARG A 84 -8.91 -0.61 16.63
N GLY A 85 -8.10 0.23 15.98
CA GLY A 85 -7.70 1.56 16.43
C GLY A 85 -8.59 2.71 15.93
N PRO A 86 -9.85 2.43 15.57
CA PRO A 86 -10.64 3.18 14.57
C PRO A 86 -9.88 4.27 13.79
N MET A 87 -9.00 3.86 12.87
CA MET A 87 -8.10 4.75 12.13
C MET A 87 -8.53 4.93 10.66
N PRO A 88 -9.57 5.74 10.36
CA PRO A 88 -10.19 5.78 9.03
C PRO A 88 -9.26 6.31 7.92
N LEU A 89 -8.31 7.19 8.24
CA LEU A 89 -7.34 7.68 7.26
C LEU A 89 -6.37 6.57 6.82
N PHE A 90 -6.00 5.66 7.73
CA PHE A 90 -5.18 4.51 7.38
C PHE A 90 -5.98 3.45 6.63
N MET A 91 -7.25 3.22 6.99
CA MET A 91 -8.13 2.36 6.21
C MET A 91 -8.22 2.83 4.75
N ALA A 92 -8.37 4.14 4.53
CA ALA A 92 -8.39 4.72 3.18
C ALA A 92 -7.08 4.46 2.42
N ASP A 93 -5.93 4.69 3.06
CA ASP A 93 -4.61 4.39 2.49
C ASP A 93 -4.46 2.88 2.19
N ILE A 94 -4.96 1.99 3.05
CA ILE A 94 -4.86 0.54 2.87
C ILE A 94 -5.68 0.09 1.67
N HIS A 95 -6.95 0.49 1.56
CA HIS A 95 -7.79 0.21 0.40
C HIS A 95 -7.12 0.68 -0.91
N LEU A 96 -6.58 1.89 -0.92
CA LEU A 96 -5.86 2.43 -2.08
C LEU A 96 -4.60 1.61 -2.42
N TYR A 97 -3.85 1.15 -1.42
CA TYR A 97 -2.66 0.32 -1.63
C TYR A 97 -3.02 -1.07 -2.16
N ARG A 98 -4.06 -1.71 -1.62
CA ARG A 98 -4.57 -3.01 -2.11
C ARG A 98 -4.88 -2.92 -3.61
N ALA A 99 -5.66 -1.92 -4.01
CA ALA A 99 -6.05 -1.71 -5.40
C ALA A 99 -4.84 -1.44 -6.29
N ARG A 100 -3.96 -0.51 -5.90
CA ARG A 100 -2.80 -0.11 -6.73
C ARG A 100 -1.76 -1.20 -6.91
N LEU A 101 -1.52 -1.99 -5.88
CA LEU A 101 -0.52 -3.05 -5.93
C LEU A 101 -1.08 -4.28 -6.67
N PHE A 102 -2.29 -4.72 -6.33
CA PHE A 102 -2.81 -6.02 -6.79
C PHE A 102 -3.81 -5.92 -7.96
N GLY A 103 -4.30 -4.72 -8.30
CA GLY A 103 -5.37 -4.54 -9.27
C GLY A 103 -4.97 -4.70 -10.75
N ARG A 104 -3.67 -4.65 -11.09
CA ARG A 104 -3.19 -4.79 -12.48
C ARG A 104 -3.12 -6.23 -13.00
N GLN A 105 -3.59 -7.22 -12.25
CA GLN A 105 -3.44 -8.64 -12.60
C GLN A 105 -4.19 -9.11 -13.87
N LYS A 106 -4.93 -8.25 -14.57
CA LYS A 106 -5.76 -8.67 -15.71
C LYS A 106 -5.05 -8.77 -17.08
N ASP A 107 -3.96 -8.05 -17.40
CA ASP A 107 -3.68 -7.79 -18.82
C ASP A 107 -2.35 -8.25 -19.47
N GLU A 108 -1.36 -8.82 -18.79
CA GLU A 108 -0.10 -9.15 -19.49
C GLU A 108 0.39 -10.58 -19.26
N GLY A 109 -0.02 -11.48 -20.16
CA GLY A 109 0.81 -12.58 -20.66
C GLY A 109 1.29 -13.65 -19.65
N ARG A 110 0.72 -13.72 -18.46
CA ARG A 110 1.05 -14.77 -17.49
C ARG A 110 0.27 -16.03 -17.81
N GLY A 111 0.88 -16.87 -18.64
CA GLY A 111 0.51 -18.28 -18.72
C GLY A 111 0.53 -18.90 -17.32
N GLN A 112 -0.57 -19.59 -16.99
CA GLN A 112 -0.83 -20.45 -15.84
C GLN A 112 -1.70 -19.84 -14.72
N LYS A 113 -3.00 -20.21 -14.84
CA LYS A 113 -3.97 -20.62 -13.80
C LYS A 113 -4.44 -19.57 -12.79
N GLU A 114 -5.76 -19.37 -12.81
CA GLU A 114 -6.80 -19.09 -11.79
C GLU A 114 -6.46 -18.85 -10.28
N GLU A 115 -5.21 -18.82 -9.83
CA GLU A 115 -4.81 -18.64 -8.41
C GLU A 115 -4.62 -17.16 -7.99
N ASN A 116 -4.67 -16.20 -8.91
CA ASN A 116 -4.48 -14.77 -8.63
C ASN A 116 -5.83 -14.01 -8.62
N ALA A 117 -6.77 -14.48 -7.80
CA ALA A 117 -7.93 -13.69 -7.46
C ALA A 117 -7.51 -12.55 -6.53
N TYR A 118 -8.07 -11.36 -6.74
CA TYR A 118 -7.87 -10.23 -5.85
C TYR A 118 -8.26 -10.63 -4.40
N PRO A 119 -7.35 -10.60 -3.41
CA PRO A 119 -7.58 -11.27 -2.12
C PRO A 119 -8.70 -10.66 -1.27
N TRP A 120 -9.10 -9.42 -1.56
CA TRP A 120 -10.00 -8.61 -0.73
C TRP A 120 -11.36 -8.35 -1.38
N GLY A 121 -11.82 -9.26 -2.25
CA GLY A 121 -13.08 -9.11 -2.97
C GLY A 121 -12.86 -8.55 -4.37
N SER A 122 -12.99 -7.23 -4.55
CA SER A 122 -12.75 -6.58 -5.84
C SER A 122 -11.98 -5.28 -5.74
N VAL A 123 -11.28 -4.93 -6.83
CA VAL A 123 -10.53 -3.67 -6.95
C VAL A 123 -11.49 -2.49 -6.88
N GLU A 124 -12.67 -2.63 -7.50
CA GLU A 124 -13.77 -1.67 -7.50
C GLU A 124 -14.23 -1.34 -6.08
N GLU A 125 -14.35 -2.36 -5.22
CA GLU A 125 -14.79 -2.21 -3.84
C GLU A 125 -13.76 -1.45 -3.01
N ASP A 126 -12.49 -1.82 -3.10
CA ASP A 126 -11.43 -1.12 -2.38
C ASP A 126 -11.32 0.35 -2.84
N LEU A 127 -11.38 0.63 -4.15
CA LEU A 127 -11.36 2.02 -4.65
C LEU A 127 -12.57 2.83 -4.16
N ARG A 128 -13.76 2.23 -4.17
CA ARG A 128 -14.98 2.85 -3.64
C ARG A 128 -14.87 3.17 -2.15
N GLU A 129 -14.36 2.25 -1.34
CA GLU A 129 -14.21 2.49 0.10
C GLU A 129 -13.09 3.50 0.40
N ALA A 130 -11.99 3.47 -0.35
CA ALA A 130 -10.95 4.51 -0.29
C ALA A 130 -11.56 5.88 -0.57
N ARG A 131 -12.33 6.04 -1.65
CA ARG A 131 -13.05 7.27 -1.99
C ARG A 131 -13.96 7.75 -0.87
N ARG A 132 -14.83 6.86 -0.39
CA ARG A 132 -15.80 7.17 0.66
C ARG A 132 -15.11 7.70 1.92
N LEU A 133 -14.03 7.07 2.35
CA LEU A 133 -13.26 7.49 3.52
C LEU A 133 -12.49 8.79 3.27
N ILE A 134 -11.91 8.96 2.09
CA ILE A 134 -11.20 10.20 1.71
C ILE A 134 -12.15 11.40 1.75
N GLU A 135 -13.31 11.28 1.14
CA GLU A 135 -14.31 12.37 1.07
C GLU A 135 -14.91 12.65 2.45
N LYS A 136 -15.33 11.62 3.18
CA LYS A 136 -15.94 11.75 4.52
C LYS A 136 -15.02 12.47 5.51
N HIS A 137 -13.71 12.25 5.43
CA HIS A 137 -12.74 12.79 6.39
C HIS A 137 -11.91 13.97 5.84
N GLY A 138 -12.23 14.47 4.64
CA GLY A 138 -11.50 15.59 4.04
C GLY A 138 -10.02 15.28 3.74
N TYR A 139 -9.69 14.02 3.46
CA TYR A 139 -8.33 13.52 3.31
C TYR A 139 -7.76 13.78 1.90
N GLY A 140 -7.78 15.05 1.48
CA GLY A 140 -7.50 15.46 0.10
C GLY A 140 -6.11 15.08 -0.44
N ARG A 141 -5.14 14.78 0.43
CA ARG A 141 -3.77 14.42 0.04
C ARG A 141 -3.67 13.16 -0.83
N ARG A 142 -4.71 12.31 -0.83
CA ARG A 142 -4.77 11.06 -1.62
C ARG A 142 -5.72 11.13 -2.81
N LYS A 143 -6.39 12.27 -3.00
CA LYS A 143 -7.43 12.42 -4.02
C LYS A 143 -6.89 12.19 -5.43
N GLU A 144 -5.79 12.85 -5.78
CA GLU A 144 -5.15 12.69 -7.09
C GLU A 144 -4.69 11.24 -7.34
N GLU A 145 -4.04 10.65 -6.33
CA GLU A 145 -3.58 9.24 -6.40
C GLU A 145 -4.73 8.24 -6.54
N LEU A 146 -5.88 8.52 -5.91
CA LEU A 146 -7.11 7.73 -6.05
C LEU A 146 -7.70 7.87 -7.45
N GLU A 147 -7.87 9.10 -7.94
CA GLU A 147 -8.43 9.37 -9.27
C GLU A 147 -7.57 8.73 -10.38
N ASP A 148 -6.25 8.77 -10.24
CA ASP A 148 -5.32 8.08 -11.14
C ASP A 148 -5.51 6.55 -11.09
N ALA A 149 -5.65 5.98 -9.89
CA ALA A 149 -5.86 4.54 -9.73
C ALA A 149 -7.20 4.11 -10.33
N GLU A 150 -8.27 4.87 -10.14
CA GLU A 150 -9.57 4.60 -10.74
C GLU A 150 -9.53 4.65 -12.27
N ARG A 151 -8.92 5.68 -12.86
CA ARG A 151 -8.78 5.79 -14.32
C ARG A 151 -8.03 4.60 -14.91
N VAL A 152 -6.94 4.19 -14.25
CA VAL A 152 -6.07 3.10 -14.73
C VAL A 152 -6.70 1.73 -14.54
N LEU A 153 -7.36 1.48 -13.40
CA LEU A 153 -7.79 0.13 -13.00
C LEU A 153 -9.24 -0.19 -13.34
N LEU A 154 -10.11 0.83 -13.43
CA LEU A 154 -11.51 0.65 -13.79
C LEU A 154 -11.79 0.96 -15.27
N GLY A 155 -10.78 1.48 -15.98
CA GLY A 155 -10.93 2.10 -17.29
C GLY A 155 -11.66 3.44 -17.17
N GLU A 156 -11.47 4.32 -18.16
CA GLU A 156 -12.26 5.54 -18.23
C GLU A 156 -13.73 5.17 -18.45
N SER A 157 -14.51 5.15 -17.37
CA SER A 157 -15.94 5.37 -17.46
C SER A 157 -16.11 6.81 -17.95
N HIS A 158 -16.17 6.97 -19.27
CA HIS A 158 -16.64 8.19 -19.90
C HIS A 158 -18.08 8.43 -19.41
N SER A 159 -18.22 9.17 -18.30
CA SER A 159 -19.49 9.81 -17.97
C SER A 159 -19.69 10.94 -18.98
N SER A 160 -20.46 10.64 -20.02
CA SER A 160 -21.15 11.65 -20.85
C SER A 160 -22.24 12.35 -20.05
#